data_AF-F3KFV3-F1
#
_entry.id   AF-F3KFV3-F1
#
_cell.length_a   1.000
_cell.length_b   1.000
_cell.length_c   1.000
_cell.angle_alpha   90.00
_cell.angle_beta   90.00
_cell.angle_gamma   90.00
#
_symmetry.space_group_name_H-M   'P 1'
#
loop_
_entity.id
_entity.type
_entity.pdbx_description
1 polymer ?
#
loop_
_entity_poly.entity_id
_entity_poly.type
_entity_poly.pdbx_seq_one_letter_code
_entity_poly.pdbx_strand_id
1 'polypeptide(L)'
;MQQSKMEQMWQTAHLQGSNLNYVEQIYEAYLRDPETISAEWRDYFDSLPKVNGEPAIEIAYSDIETQFKTIAQQRSGSYQIVDAVDVAHEKKQMCVQRMIVSYRTRGHQHAQLDPLNLLERETVPDLTLAYHGLEEADLGTVFRLGTLLLGPAKAPLNDILSGLQKTYCSSIGFEFMHIVDSKVKVWFQQRVEPVQAHPDYSHEVKRQILQSLTSAEGLEKYLGSRYPGTKRFGLEGGESLIPMIEELINRGAAYGAQEMVIGMAHRGRLNVLVNILGKKPSELFDEFEGKNSIDYGSGDVKYHQGFSSNWITPHGDVHLALSFNPSHLEIVSPVVEGSVRARQDRRVDEEKHRVVPIIIHGDSAFAGQGVVMETFQMSQTRGFHTGGTIHIIINNQVGFTTSDPRDTRSTEYCTDVAKMIEAPILHVNGDDPEAVLFVTQLAMDYRNEFKRDVVHCFSELPPPRS
;
A
#
# COMPACT_ATOMS: atom_id res chain seq x y z
N MET A 1 78.66 -30.92 -36.23
CA MET A 1 78.25 -31.47 -37.54
C MET A 1 76.77 -31.19 -37.70
N GLN A 2 76.38 -30.33 -38.64
CA GLN A 2 74.97 -30.09 -38.97
C GLN A 2 74.49 -31.23 -39.87
N GLN A 3 73.46 -31.97 -39.46
CA GLN A 3 72.81 -32.98 -40.30
C GLN A 3 72.20 -32.34 -41.55
N SER A 4 72.25 -33.05 -42.67
CA SER A 4 71.64 -32.62 -43.93
C SER A 4 70.13 -32.52 -43.79
N LYS A 5 69.51 -31.50 -44.39
CA LYS A 5 68.04 -31.34 -44.43
C LYS A 5 67.32 -32.59 -44.96
N MET A 6 67.99 -33.36 -45.82
CA MET A 6 67.47 -34.62 -46.37
C MET A 6 67.49 -35.76 -45.33
N GLU A 7 68.51 -35.83 -44.47
CA GLU A 7 68.58 -36.82 -43.37
C GLU A 7 67.50 -36.56 -42.32
N GLN A 8 67.25 -35.28 -42.00
CA GLN A 8 66.16 -34.91 -41.10
C GLN A 8 64.79 -35.31 -41.66
N MET A 9 64.56 -35.12 -42.96
CA MET A 9 63.31 -35.54 -43.62
C MET A 9 63.13 -37.06 -43.63
N TRP A 10 64.19 -37.84 -43.81
CA TRP A 10 64.12 -39.31 -43.71
C TRP A 10 63.88 -39.79 -42.28
N GLN A 11 64.46 -39.12 -41.29
CA GLN A 11 64.22 -39.44 -39.88
C GLN A 11 62.77 -39.19 -39.47
N THR A 12 62.10 -38.17 -39.98
CA THR A 12 60.70 -37.87 -39.63
C THR A 12 59.67 -38.44 -40.61
N ALA A 13 60.10 -39.08 -41.71
CA ALA A 13 59.20 -39.56 -42.77
C ALA A 13 58.17 -40.58 -42.25
N HIS A 14 58.55 -41.40 -41.28
CA HIS A 14 57.67 -42.42 -40.69
C HIS A 14 56.55 -41.82 -39.82
N LEU A 15 56.67 -40.56 -39.41
CA LEU A 15 55.71 -39.82 -38.60
C LEU A 15 54.72 -39.00 -39.43
N GLN A 16 54.89 -38.97 -40.76
CA GLN A 16 54.11 -38.11 -41.65
C GLN A 16 53.15 -38.90 -42.54
N GLY A 17 52.04 -38.25 -42.92
CA GLY A 17 51.09 -38.76 -43.90
C GLY A 17 50.27 -39.96 -43.41
N SER A 18 50.32 -41.08 -44.13
CA SER A 18 49.48 -42.26 -43.91
C SER A 18 49.72 -43.00 -42.59
N ASN A 19 50.86 -42.76 -41.93
CA ASN A 19 51.21 -43.41 -40.66
C ASN A 19 50.79 -42.61 -39.42
N LEU A 20 50.24 -41.39 -39.59
CA LEU A 20 49.94 -40.49 -38.48
C LEU A 20 48.96 -41.12 -37.48
N ASN A 21 47.88 -41.75 -37.96
CA ASN A 21 46.91 -42.43 -37.10
C ASN A 21 47.53 -43.57 -36.28
N TYR A 22 48.52 -44.28 -36.84
CA TYR A 22 49.20 -45.36 -36.13
C TYR A 22 50.12 -44.81 -35.03
N VAL A 23 50.85 -43.73 -35.33
CA VAL A 23 51.71 -43.04 -34.34
C VAL A 23 50.86 -42.41 -33.23
N GLU A 24 49.71 -41.80 -33.56
CA GLU A 24 48.77 -41.28 -32.56
C GLU A 24 48.25 -42.38 -31.63
N GLN A 25 47.87 -43.55 -32.16
CA GLN A 25 47.41 -44.67 -31.33
C GLN A 25 48.49 -45.18 -30.37
N ILE A 26 49.74 -45.26 -30.82
CA ILE A 26 50.87 -45.65 -29.96
C ILE A 26 51.13 -44.55 -28.93
N TYR A 27 51.00 -43.28 -29.30
CA TYR A 27 51.17 -42.16 -28.37
C TYR A 27 50.08 -42.11 -27.30
N GLU A 28 48.82 -42.38 -27.66
CA GLU A 28 47.73 -42.51 -26.68
C GLU A 28 47.94 -43.69 -25.73
N ALA A 29 48.46 -44.82 -26.23
CA ALA A 29 48.84 -45.95 -25.39
C ALA A 29 49.97 -45.58 -24.43
N TYR A 30 50.97 -44.84 -24.90
CA TYR A 30 52.05 -44.29 -24.07
C TYR A 30 51.54 -43.36 -22.97
N LEU A 31 50.61 -42.45 -23.26
CA LEU A 31 50.02 -41.54 -22.26
C LEU A 31 49.20 -42.28 -21.19
N ARG A 32 48.61 -43.43 -21.52
CA ARG A 32 47.86 -44.27 -20.56
C ARG A 32 48.77 -45.16 -19.72
N ASP A 33 49.71 -45.85 -20.38
CA ASP A 33 50.68 -46.73 -19.75
C ASP A 33 51.91 -46.92 -20.65
N PRO A 34 53.05 -46.25 -20.35
CA PRO A 34 54.27 -46.36 -21.12
C PRO A 34 54.83 -47.79 -21.23
N GLU A 35 54.50 -48.69 -20.30
CA GLU A 35 55.00 -50.07 -20.33
C GLU A 35 54.37 -50.92 -21.45
N THR A 36 53.25 -50.47 -22.01
CA THR A 36 52.49 -51.20 -23.03
C THR A 36 53.04 -51.06 -24.45
N ILE A 37 53.95 -50.11 -24.68
CA ILE A 37 54.58 -49.87 -25.98
C ILE A 37 56.04 -50.36 -26.01
N SER A 38 56.60 -50.55 -27.22
CA SER A 38 57.98 -50.99 -27.38
C SER A 38 58.98 -49.96 -26.84
N ALA A 39 60.15 -50.43 -26.40
CA ALA A 39 61.20 -49.58 -25.84
C ALA A 39 61.64 -48.47 -26.82
N GLU A 40 61.70 -48.78 -28.12
CA GLU A 40 62.06 -47.84 -29.19
C GLU A 40 61.09 -46.65 -29.27
N TRP A 41 59.78 -46.89 -29.12
CA TRP A 41 58.77 -45.83 -29.11
C TRP A 41 58.74 -45.05 -27.80
N ARG A 42 59.02 -45.72 -26.68
CA ARG A 42 59.09 -45.08 -25.36
C ARG A 42 60.24 -44.08 -25.30
N ASP A 43 61.44 -44.51 -25.71
CA ASP A 43 62.62 -43.66 -25.77
C ASP A 43 62.41 -42.47 -26.74
N TYR A 44 61.70 -42.70 -27.84
CA TYR A 44 61.33 -41.67 -28.79
C TYR A 44 60.39 -40.62 -28.17
N PHE A 45 59.31 -41.04 -27.48
CA PHE A 45 58.36 -40.12 -26.84
C PHE A 45 58.94 -39.41 -25.61
N ASP A 46 59.81 -40.07 -24.85
CA ASP A 46 60.56 -39.44 -23.74
C ASP A 46 61.51 -38.34 -24.22
N SER A 47 62.00 -38.46 -25.48
CA SER A 47 62.88 -37.47 -26.10
C SER A 47 62.16 -36.23 -26.64
N LEU A 48 60.82 -36.22 -26.63
CA LEU A 48 60.04 -35.08 -27.14
C LEU A 48 60.21 -33.84 -26.24
N PRO A 49 60.29 -32.64 -26.84
CA PRO A 49 60.53 -31.41 -26.10
C PRO A 49 59.35 -31.07 -25.18
N LYS A 50 59.61 -31.01 -23.87
CA LYS A 50 58.63 -30.57 -22.87
C LYS A 50 58.37 -29.06 -23.00
N VAL A 51 57.11 -28.67 -23.16
CA VAL A 51 56.73 -27.26 -23.24
C VAL A 51 56.87 -26.61 -21.85
N ASN A 52 57.66 -25.54 -21.74
CA ASN A 52 57.91 -24.75 -20.51
C ASN A 52 58.61 -25.47 -19.34
N GLY A 53 59.38 -26.53 -19.59
CA GLY A 53 60.24 -27.14 -18.56
C GLY A 53 59.52 -27.90 -17.44
N GLU A 54 58.19 -27.96 -17.47
CA GLU A 54 57.36 -28.87 -16.68
C GLU A 54 56.78 -29.94 -17.60
N PRO A 55 56.53 -31.18 -17.11
CA PRO A 55 55.78 -32.15 -17.89
C PRO A 55 54.38 -31.59 -18.13
N ALA A 56 54.09 -31.19 -19.37
CA ALA A 56 52.72 -30.87 -19.76
C ALA A 56 51.86 -32.10 -19.44
N ILE A 57 50.74 -31.91 -18.73
CA ILE A 57 49.75 -32.97 -18.56
C ILE A 57 49.10 -33.16 -19.93
N GLU A 58 49.66 -34.07 -20.71
CA GLU A 58 49.13 -34.42 -22.01
C GLU A 58 48.00 -35.42 -21.84
N ILE A 59 46.85 -35.08 -22.43
CA ILE A 59 45.61 -35.85 -22.33
C ILE A 59 45.42 -36.59 -23.66
N ALA A 60 45.06 -37.87 -23.61
CA ALA A 60 44.78 -38.65 -24.80
C ALA A 60 43.67 -38.00 -25.64
N TYR A 61 43.89 -37.88 -26.95
CA TYR A 61 42.96 -37.23 -27.86
C TYR A 61 41.60 -37.93 -27.90
N SER A 62 41.58 -39.26 -27.79
CA SER A 62 40.35 -40.07 -27.67
C SER A 62 39.45 -39.68 -26.50
N ASP A 63 40.04 -39.23 -25.39
CA ASP A 63 39.29 -38.86 -24.17
C ASP A 63 38.60 -37.51 -24.38
N ILE A 64 39.26 -36.60 -25.10
CA ILE A 64 38.67 -35.33 -25.55
C ILE A 64 37.55 -35.61 -26.55
N GLU A 65 37.77 -36.49 -27.54
CA GLU A 65 36.77 -36.85 -28.54
C GLU A 65 35.52 -37.50 -27.90
N THR A 66 35.70 -38.40 -26.94
CA THR A 66 34.59 -39.00 -26.20
C THR A 66 33.84 -37.97 -25.37
N GLN A 67 34.55 -37.06 -24.70
CA GLN A 67 33.91 -35.95 -23.96
C GLN A 67 33.07 -35.06 -24.88
N PHE A 68 33.58 -34.70 -26.06
CA PHE A 68 32.81 -33.94 -27.05
C PHE A 68 31.63 -34.73 -27.63
N LYS A 69 31.77 -36.04 -27.87
CA LYS A 69 30.66 -36.92 -28.26
C LYS A 69 29.59 -37.00 -27.18
N THR A 70 29.97 -37.08 -25.90
CA THR A 70 29.02 -37.06 -24.77
C THR A 70 28.30 -35.71 -24.67
N ILE A 71 29.00 -34.58 -24.82
CA ILE A 71 28.38 -33.24 -24.84
C ILE A 71 27.41 -33.10 -26.02
N ALA A 72 27.77 -33.62 -27.20
CA ALA A 72 26.92 -33.60 -28.38
C ALA A 72 25.67 -34.50 -28.21
N GLN A 73 25.83 -35.68 -27.62
CA GLN A 73 24.72 -36.59 -27.31
C GLN A 73 23.81 -36.06 -26.20
N GLN A 74 24.36 -35.37 -25.19
CA GLN A 74 23.59 -34.67 -24.16
C GLN A 74 22.82 -33.46 -24.72
N ARG A 75 23.35 -32.78 -25.74
CA ARG A 75 22.60 -31.74 -26.50
C ARG A 75 21.46 -32.31 -27.35
N SER A 76 21.44 -33.62 -27.63
CA SER A 76 20.29 -34.30 -28.24
C SER A 76 19.23 -34.75 -27.22
N GLY A 77 19.44 -34.47 -25.92
CA GLY A 77 18.41 -34.58 -24.89
C GLY A 77 17.46 -33.39 -24.93
N SER A 78 16.29 -33.60 -25.54
CA SER A 78 15.08 -32.77 -25.43
C SER A 78 15.29 -31.25 -25.61
N TYR A 79 15.21 -30.77 -26.85
CA TYR A 79 14.40 -29.58 -27.04
C TYR A 79 12.99 -29.99 -26.61
N GLN A 80 12.60 -29.68 -25.37
CA GLN A 80 11.19 -29.59 -25.05
C GLN A 80 10.64 -28.57 -26.04
N ILE A 81 9.88 -29.04 -27.03
CA ILE A 81 8.95 -28.19 -27.73
C ILE A 81 8.06 -27.67 -26.62
N VAL A 82 8.27 -26.41 -26.20
CA VAL A 82 7.32 -25.70 -25.37
C VAL A 82 6.04 -25.74 -26.20
N ASP A 83 5.05 -26.54 -25.78
CA ASP A 83 3.80 -26.69 -26.52
C ASP A 83 3.25 -25.30 -26.84
N ALA A 84 2.68 -25.11 -28.05
CA ALA A 84 2.06 -23.82 -28.41
C ALA A 84 0.99 -23.40 -27.39
N VAL A 85 0.41 -24.36 -26.68
CA VAL A 85 -0.52 -24.19 -25.56
C VAL A 85 0.15 -23.56 -24.34
N ASP A 86 1.39 -23.94 -24.02
CA ASP A 86 2.15 -23.39 -22.89
C ASP A 86 2.55 -21.93 -23.16
N VAL A 87 2.96 -21.62 -24.40
CA VAL A 87 3.26 -20.23 -24.81
C VAL A 87 2.00 -19.34 -24.81
N ALA A 88 0.85 -19.87 -25.25
CA ALA A 88 -0.41 -19.13 -25.21
C ALA A 88 -0.89 -18.90 -23.77
N HIS A 89 -0.75 -19.90 -22.90
CA HIS A 89 -1.06 -19.80 -21.48
C HIS A 89 -0.16 -18.78 -20.77
N GLU A 90 1.16 -18.80 -21.01
CA GLU A 90 2.11 -17.84 -20.45
C GLU A 90 1.84 -16.39 -20.93
N LYS A 91 1.39 -16.20 -22.18
CA LYS A 91 0.93 -14.88 -22.65
C LYS A 91 -0.28 -14.39 -21.84
N LYS A 92 -1.30 -15.24 -21.67
CA LYS A 92 -2.48 -14.91 -20.86
C LYS A 92 -2.12 -14.69 -19.38
N GLN A 93 -1.14 -15.43 -18.86
CA GLN A 93 -0.61 -15.22 -17.51
C GLN A 93 -0.04 -13.81 -17.33
N MET A 94 0.69 -13.27 -18.31
CA MET A 94 1.15 -11.87 -18.27
C MET A 94 -0.02 -10.88 -18.32
N CYS A 95 -1.06 -11.16 -19.11
CA CYS A 95 -2.28 -10.35 -19.15
C CYS A 95 -2.98 -10.31 -17.78
N VAL A 96 -3.09 -11.45 -17.09
CA VAL A 96 -3.65 -11.52 -15.74
C VAL A 96 -2.82 -10.71 -14.75
N GLN A 97 -1.49 -10.76 -14.82
CA GLN A 97 -0.63 -9.96 -13.95
C GLN A 97 -0.77 -8.45 -14.21
N ARG A 98 -0.93 -8.04 -15.48
CA ARG A 98 -1.22 -6.64 -15.83
C ARG A 98 -2.58 -6.21 -15.29
N MET A 99 -3.59 -7.06 -15.39
CA MET A 99 -4.93 -6.81 -14.83
C MET A 99 -4.87 -6.58 -13.31
N ILE A 100 -4.14 -7.42 -12.57
CA ILE A 100 -3.95 -7.25 -11.11
C ILE A 100 -3.37 -5.86 -10.79
N VAL A 101 -2.37 -5.41 -11.55
CA VAL A 101 -1.79 -4.06 -11.38
C VAL A 101 -2.80 -2.97 -11.70
N SER A 102 -3.63 -3.12 -12.74
CA SER A 102 -4.69 -2.17 -13.07
C SER A 102 -5.71 -2.04 -11.93
N TYR A 103 -6.14 -3.15 -11.31
CA TYR A 103 -7.03 -3.13 -10.15
C TYR A 103 -6.40 -2.44 -8.93
N ARG A 104 -5.13 -2.73 -8.62
CA ARG A 104 -4.40 -2.06 -7.54
C ARG A 104 -4.24 -0.55 -7.76
N THR A 105 -4.15 -0.12 -9.02
CA THR A 105 -3.87 1.27 -9.38
C THR A 105 -5.14 2.10 -9.57
N ARG A 106 -6.18 1.52 -10.17
CA ARG A 106 -7.39 2.25 -10.61
C ARG A 106 -8.69 1.65 -10.07
N GLY A 107 -8.65 0.58 -9.27
CA GLY A 107 -9.85 -0.05 -8.70
C GLY A 107 -10.71 0.92 -7.89
N HIS A 108 -10.07 1.86 -7.18
CA HIS A 108 -10.76 2.93 -6.43
C HIS A 108 -11.71 3.79 -7.28
N GLN A 109 -11.47 3.90 -8.59
CA GLN A 109 -12.35 4.61 -9.52
C GLN A 109 -13.66 3.85 -9.77
N HIS A 110 -13.66 2.53 -9.60
CA HIS A 110 -14.84 1.67 -9.73
C HIS A 110 -15.42 1.22 -8.37
N ALA A 111 -14.87 1.72 -7.26
CA ALA A 111 -15.39 1.44 -5.92
C ALA A 111 -16.74 2.12 -5.65
N GLN A 112 -17.60 1.44 -4.89
CA GLN A 112 -18.93 1.88 -4.46
C GLN A 112 -18.83 2.84 -3.28
N LEU A 113 -18.27 4.02 -3.55
CA LEU A 113 -17.91 5.01 -2.52
C LEU A 113 -19.03 5.98 -2.19
N ASP A 114 -20.04 6.12 -3.03
CA ASP A 114 -21.13 7.09 -2.86
C ASP A 114 -22.34 6.41 -2.20
N PRO A 115 -22.70 6.77 -0.95
CA PRO A 115 -23.90 6.25 -0.28
C PRO A 115 -25.20 6.51 -1.06
N LEU A 116 -25.26 7.62 -1.81
CA LEU A 116 -26.47 8.07 -2.52
C LEU A 116 -26.60 7.48 -3.92
N ASN A 117 -25.52 6.92 -4.47
CA ASN A 117 -25.42 6.51 -5.87
C ASN A 117 -25.83 7.61 -6.87
N LEU A 118 -25.47 8.87 -6.61
CA LEU A 118 -25.68 10.02 -7.49
C LEU A 118 -24.49 10.24 -8.44
N LEU A 119 -23.29 9.85 -8.02
CA LEU A 119 -22.07 9.98 -8.81
C LEU A 119 -22.05 8.92 -9.93
N GLU A 120 -22.41 9.34 -11.14
CA GLU A 120 -22.17 8.56 -12.35
C GLU A 120 -20.67 8.55 -12.65
N ARG A 121 -20.04 7.40 -12.44
CA ARG A 121 -18.61 7.21 -12.73
C ARG A 121 -18.42 6.64 -14.13
N GLU A 122 -17.42 7.16 -14.83
CA GLU A 122 -17.03 6.61 -16.13
C GLU A 122 -16.51 5.19 -15.98
N THR A 123 -16.86 4.33 -16.92
CA THR A 123 -16.30 2.99 -17.02
C THR A 123 -14.79 3.07 -17.27
N VAL A 124 -13.99 2.43 -16.41
CA VAL A 124 -12.53 2.39 -16.55
C VAL A 124 -12.14 1.22 -17.45
N PRO A 125 -11.66 1.45 -18.69
CA PRO A 125 -11.36 0.35 -19.62
C PRO A 125 -10.31 -0.61 -19.07
N ASP A 126 -9.34 -0.10 -18.31
CA ASP A 126 -8.24 -0.85 -17.69
C ASP A 126 -8.70 -1.95 -16.72
N LEU A 127 -9.95 -1.91 -16.26
CA LEU A 127 -10.53 -2.92 -15.35
C LEU A 127 -11.32 -4.01 -16.11
N THR A 128 -11.47 -3.88 -17.42
CA THR A 128 -12.19 -4.85 -18.26
C THR A 128 -11.26 -5.96 -18.74
N LEU A 129 -11.79 -7.19 -18.89
CA LEU A 129 -11.04 -8.32 -19.44
C LEU A 129 -10.52 -8.03 -20.86
N ALA A 130 -11.36 -7.41 -21.69
CA ALA A 130 -11.06 -7.10 -23.09
C ALA A 130 -9.84 -6.19 -23.24
N TYR A 131 -9.63 -5.22 -22.34
CA TYR A 131 -8.46 -4.35 -22.35
C TYR A 131 -7.14 -5.11 -22.20
N HIS A 132 -7.16 -6.22 -21.46
CA HIS A 132 -5.99 -7.08 -21.25
C HIS A 132 -5.87 -8.20 -22.29
N GLY A 133 -6.79 -8.28 -23.28
CA GLY A 133 -6.82 -9.38 -24.25
C GLY A 133 -7.23 -10.71 -23.63
N LEU A 134 -8.06 -10.67 -22.57
CA LEU A 134 -8.70 -11.83 -21.94
C LEU A 134 -10.17 -11.89 -22.37
N GLU A 135 -10.68 -13.10 -22.54
CA GLU A 135 -12.07 -13.34 -22.94
C GLU A 135 -12.87 -14.01 -21.83
N GLU A 136 -14.20 -13.99 -21.89
CA GLU A 136 -15.04 -14.73 -20.92
C GLU A 136 -14.76 -16.24 -20.94
N ALA A 137 -14.34 -16.78 -22.09
CA ALA A 137 -13.92 -18.18 -22.19
C ALA A 137 -12.71 -18.52 -21.29
N ASP A 138 -11.93 -17.52 -20.89
CA ASP A 138 -10.75 -17.70 -20.04
C ASP A 138 -11.08 -17.74 -18.54
N LEU A 139 -12.32 -17.43 -18.14
CA LEU A 139 -12.73 -17.35 -16.73
C LEU A 139 -12.46 -18.64 -15.94
N GLY A 140 -12.63 -19.80 -16.59
CA GLY A 140 -12.35 -21.11 -16.00
C GLY A 140 -10.87 -21.52 -16.01
N THR A 141 -10.00 -20.77 -16.68
CA THR A 141 -8.57 -21.10 -16.80
C THR A 141 -7.85 -20.73 -15.51
N VAL A 142 -6.98 -21.64 -15.03
CA VAL A 142 -6.23 -21.47 -13.77
C VAL A 142 -4.92 -20.73 -14.02
N PHE A 143 -4.70 -19.62 -13.32
CA PHE A 143 -3.49 -18.81 -13.41
C PHE A 143 -2.75 -18.74 -12.07
N ARG A 144 -1.45 -18.41 -12.12
CA ARG A 144 -0.64 -18.08 -10.94
C ARG A 144 -1.00 -16.68 -10.44
N LEU A 145 -1.21 -16.55 -9.13
CA LEU A 145 -1.51 -15.27 -8.49
C LEU A 145 -0.29 -14.34 -8.45
N GLY A 146 0.93 -14.90 -8.41
CA GLY A 146 2.16 -14.12 -8.37
C GLY A 146 2.28 -13.34 -7.07
N THR A 147 2.13 -12.02 -7.14
CA THR A 147 2.21 -11.13 -5.95
C THR A 147 0.87 -10.88 -5.28
N LEU A 148 -0.23 -11.41 -5.81
CA LEU A 148 -1.57 -11.25 -5.25
C LEU A 148 -1.80 -12.22 -4.08
N LEU A 149 -2.22 -11.69 -2.94
CA LEU A 149 -2.33 -12.43 -1.67
C LEU A 149 -3.79 -12.82 -1.35
N LEU A 150 -4.45 -13.56 -2.25
CA LEU A 150 -5.84 -14.05 -2.08
C LEU A 150 -5.93 -15.52 -1.60
N GLY A 151 -4.82 -16.10 -1.13
CA GLY A 151 -4.77 -17.48 -0.63
C GLY A 151 -3.86 -18.39 -1.47
N PRO A 152 -4.41 -19.37 -2.23
CA PRO A 152 -3.60 -20.38 -2.91
C PRO A 152 -2.70 -19.77 -4.00
N ALA A 153 -1.58 -20.44 -4.33
CA ALA A 153 -0.63 -19.95 -5.33
C ALA A 153 -1.20 -19.88 -6.77
N LYS A 154 -2.29 -20.60 -7.04
CA LYS A 154 -3.01 -20.61 -8.32
C LYS A 154 -4.52 -20.59 -8.08
N ALA A 155 -5.26 -19.91 -8.96
CA ALA A 155 -6.72 -19.88 -8.94
C ALA A 155 -7.29 -19.66 -10.35
N PRO A 156 -8.54 -20.06 -10.61
CA PRO A 156 -9.28 -19.67 -11.82
C PRO A 156 -9.33 -18.15 -12.00
N LEU A 157 -9.33 -17.67 -13.24
CA LEU A 157 -9.43 -16.24 -13.55
C LEU A 157 -10.68 -15.60 -12.93
N ASN A 158 -11.80 -16.32 -12.90
CA ASN A 158 -13.04 -15.85 -12.25
C ASN A 158 -12.83 -15.53 -10.77
N ASP A 159 -12.12 -16.39 -10.04
CA ASP A 159 -11.89 -16.22 -8.60
C ASP A 159 -10.90 -15.07 -8.35
N ILE A 160 -9.89 -14.93 -9.20
CA ILE A 160 -8.96 -13.79 -9.19
C ILE A 160 -9.73 -12.49 -9.42
N LEU A 161 -10.58 -12.43 -10.44
CA LEU A 161 -11.37 -11.24 -10.77
C LEU A 161 -12.33 -10.88 -9.63
N SER A 162 -13.05 -11.87 -9.10
CA SER A 162 -13.96 -11.66 -7.96
C SER A 162 -13.22 -11.16 -6.71
N GLY A 163 -12.06 -11.74 -6.40
CA GLY A 163 -11.24 -11.29 -5.28
C GLY A 163 -10.71 -9.86 -5.46
N LEU A 164 -10.26 -9.49 -6.67
CA LEU A 164 -9.83 -8.13 -6.99
C LEU A 164 -10.98 -7.11 -6.87
N GLN A 165 -12.16 -7.45 -7.40
CA GLN A 165 -13.36 -6.60 -7.30
C GLN A 165 -13.79 -6.40 -5.85
N LYS A 166 -13.84 -7.48 -5.05
CA LYS A 166 -14.13 -7.39 -3.60
C LYS A 166 -13.12 -6.53 -2.85
N THR A 167 -11.84 -6.67 -3.20
CA THR A 167 -10.75 -5.97 -2.50
C THR A 167 -10.66 -4.49 -2.86
N TYR A 168 -10.78 -4.13 -4.15
CA TYR A 168 -10.46 -2.78 -4.64
C TYR A 168 -11.63 -1.99 -5.21
N CYS A 169 -12.80 -2.61 -5.40
CA CYS A 169 -13.96 -2.01 -6.05
C CYS A 169 -15.27 -2.13 -5.24
N SER A 170 -15.18 -2.41 -3.94
CA SER A 170 -16.32 -2.53 -3.02
C SER A 170 -16.57 -1.21 -2.28
N SER A 171 -16.89 -1.24 -0.98
CA SER A 171 -17.09 -0.07 -0.12
C SER A 171 -15.81 0.74 0.12
N ILE A 172 -14.64 0.24 -0.28
CA ILE A 172 -13.33 0.88 -0.07
C ILE A 172 -12.59 1.06 -1.39
N GLY A 173 -12.04 2.25 -1.59
CA GLY A 173 -11.18 2.64 -2.70
C GLY A 173 -9.80 3.01 -2.19
N PHE A 174 -8.79 2.23 -2.56
CA PHE A 174 -7.41 2.43 -2.12
C PHE A 174 -6.58 3.19 -3.16
N GLU A 175 -5.95 4.29 -2.75
CA GLU A 175 -4.95 5.01 -3.54
C GLU A 175 -3.62 5.01 -2.80
N PHE A 176 -2.74 4.05 -3.16
CA PHE A 176 -1.39 3.92 -2.59
C PHE A 176 -0.32 3.58 -3.64
N MET A 177 -0.72 3.28 -4.87
CA MET A 177 0.22 2.87 -5.93
C MET A 177 1.08 4.03 -6.44
N HIS A 178 0.67 5.30 -6.22
CA HIS A 178 1.45 6.50 -6.53
C HIS A 178 2.64 6.73 -5.60
N ILE A 179 2.65 6.09 -4.43
CA ILE A 179 3.74 6.19 -3.45
C ILE A 179 5.03 5.64 -4.07
N VAL A 180 6.20 6.23 -3.85
CA VAL A 180 7.44 5.71 -4.47
C VAL A 180 7.98 4.49 -3.71
N ASP A 181 7.88 4.51 -2.38
CA ASP A 181 8.39 3.43 -1.52
C ASP A 181 7.65 2.10 -1.76
N SER A 182 8.40 1.10 -2.23
CA SER A 182 7.88 -0.25 -2.47
C SER A 182 7.50 -0.99 -1.19
N LYS A 183 8.12 -0.67 -0.04
CA LYS A 183 7.77 -1.28 1.25
C LYS A 183 6.35 -0.90 1.65
N VAL A 184 5.96 0.35 1.44
CA VAL A 184 4.60 0.83 1.70
C VAL A 184 3.59 0.10 0.81
N LYS A 185 3.88 -0.07 -0.50
CA LYS A 185 2.99 -0.79 -1.41
C LYS A 185 2.77 -2.23 -0.97
N VAL A 186 3.85 -2.94 -0.66
CA VAL A 186 3.78 -4.34 -0.19
C VAL A 186 3.05 -4.42 1.15
N TRP A 187 3.27 -3.46 2.05
CA TRP A 187 2.60 -3.39 3.35
C TRP A 187 1.09 -3.25 3.22
N PHE A 188 0.60 -2.42 2.30
CA PHE A 188 -0.84 -2.31 2.01
C PHE A 188 -1.39 -3.60 1.41
N GLN A 189 -0.70 -4.18 0.42
CA GLN A 189 -1.10 -5.44 -0.20
C GLN A 189 -1.23 -6.56 0.84
N GLN A 190 -0.28 -6.68 1.77
CA GLN A 190 -0.28 -7.67 2.85
C GLN A 190 -1.42 -7.51 3.85
N ARG A 191 -1.96 -6.31 4.03
CA ARG A 191 -3.06 -6.04 4.97
C ARG A 191 -4.43 -6.11 4.32
N VAL A 192 -4.54 -5.71 3.05
CA VAL A 192 -5.81 -5.52 2.36
C VAL A 192 -6.23 -6.77 1.60
N GLU A 193 -5.32 -7.43 0.88
CA GLU A 193 -5.66 -8.55 -0.02
C GLU A 193 -6.07 -9.83 0.73
N PRO A 194 -5.41 -10.26 1.83
CA PRO A 194 -5.77 -11.52 2.50
C PRO A 194 -7.19 -11.53 3.07
N VAL A 195 -7.66 -10.38 3.55
CA VAL A 195 -9.02 -10.19 4.06
C VAL A 195 -9.98 -9.65 3.00
N GLN A 196 -9.50 -9.46 1.76
CA GLN A 196 -10.25 -8.87 0.65
C GLN A 196 -10.94 -7.55 1.03
N ALA A 197 -10.30 -6.73 1.88
CA ALA A 197 -10.87 -5.52 2.48
C ALA A 197 -12.18 -5.71 3.30
N HIS A 198 -12.56 -6.94 3.66
CA HIS A 198 -13.74 -7.27 4.46
C HIS A 198 -13.34 -8.16 5.66
N PRO A 199 -12.72 -7.59 6.71
CA PRO A 199 -12.40 -8.36 7.90
C PRO A 199 -13.67 -8.82 8.64
N ASP A 200 -13.64 -10.06 9.13
CA ASP A 200 -14.72 -10.61 9.95
C ASP A 200 -14.64 -10.10 11.39
N TYR A 201 -15.50 -9.12 11.73
CA TYR A 201 -15.63 -8.63 13.10
C TYR A 201 -16.55 -9.51 13.95
N SER A 202 -16.21 -9.63 15.24
CA SER A 202 -17.04 -10.35 16.21
C SER A 202 -18.39 -9.63 16.43
N HIS A 203 -19.40 -10.38 16.89
CA HIS A 203 -20.70 -9.80 17.23
C HIS A 203 -20.62 -8.70 18.30
N GLU A 204 -19.63 -8.76 19.18
CA GLU A 204 -19.40 -7.74 20.21
C GLU A 204 -18.94 -6.42 19.60
N VAL A 205 -17.97 -6.46 18.68
CA VAL A 205 -17.50 -5.28 17.95
C VAL A 205 -18.64 -4.67 17.13
N LYS A 206 -19.40 -5.50 16.39
CA LYS A 206 -20.55 -5.01 15.61
C LYS A 206 -21.62 -4.34 16.49
N ARG A 207 -21.86 -4.86 17.70
CA ARG A 207 -22.78 -4.25 18.67
C ARG A 207 -22.26 -2.90 19.17
N GLN A 208 -20.95 -2.79 19.43
CA GLN A 208 -20.33 -1.54 19.85
C GLN A 208 -20.44 -0.47 18.77
N ILE A 209 -20.09 -0.80 17.52
CA ILE A 209 -20.25 0.10 16.35
C ILE A 209 -21.69 0.63 16.29
N LEU A 210 -22.68 -0.27 16.34
CA LEU A 210 -24.09 0.11 16.31
C LEU A 210 -24.48 1.03 17.47
N GLN A 211 -23.95 0.79 18.66
CA GLN A 211 -24.22 1.63 19.84
C GLN A 211 -23.64 3.04 19.67
N SER A 212 -22.42 3.17 19.13
CA SER A 212 -21.79 4.47 18.85
C SER A 212 -22.56 5.23 17.77
N LEU A 213 -22.98 4.55 16.69
CA LEU A 213 -23.85 5.14 15.66
C LEU A 213 -25.20 5.61 16.24
N THR A 214 -25.83 4.78 17.09
CA THR A 214 -27.10 5.14 17.74
C THR A 214 -26.95 6.36 18.65
N SER A 215 -25.81 6.47 19.35
CA SER A 215 -25.51 7.62 20.20
C SER A 215 -25.26 8.89 19.38
N ALA A 216 -24.57 8.77 18.24
CA ALA A 216 -24.32 9.84 17.31
C ALA A 216 -25.64 10.39 16.71
N GLU A 217 -26.47 9.51 16.16
CA GLU A 217 -27.76 9.87 15.56
C GLU A 217 -28.75 10.39 16.61
N GLY A 218 -28.80 9.75 17.78
CA GLY A 218 -29.72 10.11 18.86
C GLY A 218 -29.51 11.54 19.38
N LEU A 219 -28.24 11.96 19.50
CA LEU A 219 -27.91 13.33 19.88
C LEU A 219 -28.37 14.35 18.84
N GLU A 220 -28.14 14.09 17.55
CA GLU A 220 -28.56 15.00 16.47
C GLU A 220 -30.08 15.13 16.39
N LYS A 221 -30.80 14.00 16.45
CA LYS A 221 -32.27 13.98 16.49
C LYS A 221 -32.81 14.75 17.70
N TYR A 222 -32.19 14.58 18.87
CA TYR A 222 -32.58 15.31 20.08
C TYR A 222 -32.38 16.83 19.91
N LEU A 223 -31.21 17.25 19.45
CA LEU A 223 -30.90 18.67 19.24
C LEU A 223 -31.82 19.29 18.17
N GLY A 224 -32.08 18.56 17.07
CA GLY A 224 -32.99 18.99 16.01
C GLY A 224 -34.44 19.15 16.49
N SER A 225 -34.91 18.24 17.35
CA SER A 225 -36.27 18.32 17.91
C SER A 225 -36.40 19.40 18.98
N ARG A 226 -35.40 19.55 19.86
CA ARG A 226 -35.48 20.46 21.02
C ARG A 226 -35.20 21.91 20.67
N TYR A 227 -34.29 22.17 19.72
CA TYR A 227 -33.84 23.50 19.33
C TYR A 227 -34.05 23.76 17.83
N PRO A 228 -35.30 23.73 17.34
CA PRO A 228 -35.60 23.92 15.92
C PRO A 228 -35.12 25.32 15.46
N GLY A 229 -34.55 25.38 14.25
CA GLY A 229 -34.05 26.63 13.65
C GLY A 229 -32.71 27.14 14.20
N THR A 230 -32.12 26.47 15.20
CA THR A 230 -30.80 26.85 15.70
C THR A 230 -29.69 26.19 14.88
N LYS A 231 -28.72 26.97 14.40
CA LYS A 231 -27.55 26.43 13.69
C LYS A 231 -26.74 25.52 14.63
N ARG A 232 -26.65 24.23 14.27
CA ARG A 232 -25.89 23.20 15.00
C ARG A 232 -24.78 22.51 14.21
N PHE A 233 -24.81 22.60 12.87
CA PHE A 233 -23.87 21.91 11.97
C PHE A 233 -23.78 20.41 12.26
N GLY A 234 -24.92 19.73 12.28
CA GLY A 234 -24.97 18.34 12.74
C GLY A 234 -24.24 17.34 11.86
N LEU A 235 -24.00 16.18 12.44
CA LEU A 235 -23.33 15.04 11.82
C LEU A 235 -24.29 14.09 11.09
N GLU A 236 -25.53 14.49 10.80
CA GLU A 236 -26.50 13.63 10.10
C GLU A 236 -25.95 13.21 8.74
N GLY A 237 -25.97 11.90 8.47
CA GLY A 237 -25.36 11.26 7.30
C GLY A 237 -23.91 10.80 7.53
N GLY A 238 -23.24 11.38 8.52
CA GLY A 238 -21.82 11.23 8.83
C GLY A 238 -21.51 10.51 10.13
N GLU A 239 -22.49 9.79 10.68
CA GLU A 239 -22.45 9.24 12.04
C GLU A 239 -21.26 8.30 12.26
N SER A 240 -20.78 7.65 11.18
CA SER A 240 -19.59 6.80 11.16
C SER A 240 -18.29 7.51 11.61
N LEU A 241 -18.27 8.85 11.67
CA LEU A 241 -17.16 9.61 12.27
C LEU A 241 -16.96 9.27 13.76
N ILE A 242 -18.02 9.00 14.51
CA ILE A 242 -17.93 8.70 15.95
C ILE A 242 -17.23 7.36 16.21
N PRO A 243 -17.68 6.21 15.67
CA PRO A 243 -16.96 4.95 15.85
C PRO A 243 -15.55 4.99 15.24
N MET A 244 -15.31 5.77 14.19
CA MET A 244 -13.96 6.01 13.64
C MET A 244 -13.04 6.66 14.68
N ILE A 245 -13.46 7.76 15.31
CA ILE A 245 -12.60 8.44 16.31
C ILE A 245 -12.39 7.55 17.54
N GLU A 246 -13.42 6.83 18.00
CA GLU A 246 -13.29 5.86 19.10
C GLU A 246 -12.22 4.80 18.79
N GLU A 247 -12.21 4.24 17.59
CA GLU A 247 -11.21 3.25 17.18
C GLU A 247 -9.81 3.85 17.05
N LEU A 248 -9.67 5.06 16.52
CA LEU A 248 -8.36 5.75 16.50
C LEU A 248 -7.79 5.88 17.91
N ILE A 249 -8.62 6.26 18.89
CA ILE A 249 -8.20 6.40 20.28
C ILE A 249 -7.78 5.05 20.86
N ASN A 250 -8.62 4.03 20.73
CA ASN A 250 -8.33 2.69 21.27
C ASN A 250 -7.08 2.06 20.66
N ARG A 251 -6.97 2.11 19.33
CA ARG A 251 -5.85 1.54 18.60
C ARG A 251 -4.56 2.34 18.80
N GLY A 252 -4.66 3.66 18.87
CA GLY A 252 -3.52 4.50 19.21
C GLY A 252 -3.01 4.26 20.62
N ALA A 253 -3.90 4.05 21.60
CA ALA A 253 -3.51 3.66 22.95
C ALA A 253 -2.77 2.31 22.96
N ALA A 254 -3.20 1.35 22.15
CA ALA A 254 -2.49 0.06 21.98
C ALA A 254 -1.07 0.25 21.43
N TYR A 255 -0.82 1.29 20.63
CA TYR A 255 0.50 1.70 20.16
C TYR A 255 1.27 2.63 21.13
N GLY A 256 0.73 2.88 22.32
CA GLY A 256 1.37 3.70 23.34
C GLY A 256 1.13 5.21 23.20
N ALA A 257 0.13 5.63 22.43
CA ALA A 257 -0.32 7.02 22.42
C ALA A 257 -0.81 7.42 23.82
N GLN A 258 -0.31 8.54 24.32
CA GLN A 258 -0.66 9.13 25.61
C GLN A 258 -1.53 10.37 25.45
N GLU A 259 -1.40 11.07 24.32
CA GLU A 259 -2.21 12.23 23.99
C GLU A 259 -2.64 12.22 22.53
N MET A 260 -3.86 12.68 22.25
CA MET A 260 -4.34 12.94 20.90
C MET A 260 -4.89 14.35 20.81
N VAL A 261 -4.38 15.13 19.86
CA VAL A 261 -4.81 16.51 19.64
C VAL A 261 -5.64 16.55 18.37
N ILE A 262 -6.89 17.00 18.52
CA ILE A 262 -7.88 17.05 17.45
C ILE A 262 -8.03 18.48 16.97
N GLY A 263 -7.93 18.68 15.65
CA GLY A 263 -8.42 19.87 14.95
C GLY A 263 -9.62 19.50 14.11
N MET A 264 -10.69 20.29 14.13
CA MET A 264 -11.83 20.03 13.25
C MET A 264 -12.56 21.30 12.84
N ALA A 265 -13.24 21.21 11.71
CA ALA A 265 -14.24 22.19 11.27
C ALA A 265 -15.52 22.16 12.15
N HIS A 266 -16.57 22.82 11.68
CA HIS A 266 -17.84 22.95 12.41
C HIS A 266 -18.73 21.70 12.31
N ARG A 267 -18.62 20.91 11.23
CA ARG A 267 -19.48 19.74 10.97
C ARG A 267 -19.26 18.65 12.02
N GLY A 268 -20.33 18.26 12.71
CA GLY A 268 -20.32 17.23 13.75
C GLY A 268 -19.58 17.59 15.03
N ARG A 269 -19.16 18.86 15.21
CA ARG A 269 -18.34 19.24 16.37
C ARG A 269 -19.04 19.03 17.72
N LEU A 270 -20.34 19.35 17.79
CA LEU A 270 -21.12 19.12 19.02
C LEU A 270 -21.22 17.63 19.34
N ASN A 271 -21.29 16.79 18.30
CA ASN A 271 -21.32 15.34 18.43
C ASN A 271 -20.01 14.81 19.01
N VAL A 272 -18.87 15.24 18.45
CA VAL A 272 -17.52 14.90 18.96
C VAL A 272 -17.34 15.42 20.39
N LEU A 273 -17.80 16.63 20.71
CA LEU A 273 -17.71 17.18 22.07
C LEU A 273 -18.43 16.30 23.11
N VAL A 274 -19.62 15.81 22.80
CA VAL A 274 -20.43 15.02 23.74
C VAL A 274 -20.00 13.56 23.75
N ASN A 275 -19.97 12.91 22.58
CA ASN A 275 -19.79 11.47 22.47
C ASN A 275 -18.32 11.02 22.55
N ILE A 276 -17.36 11.88 22.17
CA ILE A 276 -15.92 11.56 22.27
C ILE A 276 -15.27 12.26 23.46
N LEU A 277 -15.47 13.57 23.60
CA LEU A 277 -14.75 14.33 24.64
C LEU A 277 -15.46 14.31 25.99
N GLY A 278 -16.69 13.80 26.07
CA GLY A 278 -17.43 13.67 27.32
C GLY A 278 -17.91 15.00 27.90
N LYS A 279 -18.07 16.03 27.06
CA LYS A 279 -18.73 17.28 27.47
C LYS A 279 -20.14 16.94 27.97
N LYS A 280 -20.48 17.42 29.16
CA LYS A 280 -21.78 17.09 29.76
C LYS A 280 -22.90 17.65 28.88
N PRO A 281 -23.92 16.84 28.54
CA PRO A 281 -25.07 17.33 27.78
C PRO A 281 -25.77 18.52 28.45
N SER A 282 -25.83 18.56 29.79
CA SER A 282 -26.37 19.70 30.53
C SER A 282 -25.66 21.01 30.23
N GLU A 283 -24.32 20.98 30.21
CA GLU A 283 -23.50 22.17 29.89
C GLU A 283 -23.76 22.59 28.45
N LEU A 284 -23.86 21.63 27.51
CA LEU A 284 -24.23 21.93 26.12
C LEU A 284 -25.61 22.60 26.02
N PHE A 285 -26.62 22.06 26.71
CA PHE A 285 -27.98 22.59 26.68
C PHE A 285 -28.08 23.99 27.28
N ASP A 286 -27.32 24.28 28.33
CA ASP A 286 -27.22 25.63 28.91
C ASP A 286 -26.67 26.65 27.88
N GLU A 287 -25.73 26.25 27.01
CA GLU A 287 -25.24 27.13 25.92
C GLU A 287 -26.30 27.36 24.85
N PHE A 288 -27.17 26.37 24.58
CA PHE A 288 -28.30 26.54 23.68
C PHE A 288 -29.38 27.45 24.26
N GLU A 289 -29.57 27.43 25.58
CA GLU A 289 -30.53 28.26 26.30
C GLU A 289 -29.98 29.67 26.63
N GLY A 290 -28.71 29.95 26.30
CA GLY A 290 -28.07 31.23 26.56
C GLY A 290 -27.77 31.49 28.04
N LYS A 291 -27.70 30.43 28.85
CA LYS A 291 -27.48 30.50 30.31
C LYS A 291 -26.01 30.49 30.71
N ASN A 292 -25.09 30.42 29.76
CA ASN A 292 -23.65 30.41 30.05
C ASN A 292 -23.18 31.77 30.59
N SER A 293 -22.61 31.76 31.80
CA SER A 293 -21.80 32.87 32.28
C SER A 293 -20.44 32.82 31.58
N ILE A 294 -20.14 33.84 30.76
CA ILE A 294 -18.78 34.03 30.25
C ILE A 294 -17.98 34.64 31.40
N ASP A 295 -17.25 33.80 32.14
CA ASP A 295 -16.49 34.25 33.31
C ASP A 295 -15.30 35.17 32.91
N TYR A 296 -14.77 35.02 31.68
CA TYR A 296 -13.64 35.81 31.16
C TYR A 296 -13.74 36.06 29.64
N GLY A 297 -13.52 37.30 29.21
CA GLY A 297 -13.42 37.69 27.79
C GLY A 297 -14.76 37.96 27.09
N SER A 298 -14.72 38.12 25.76
CA SER A 298 -15.91 38.39 24.93
C SER A 298 -16.72 37.13 24.58
N GLY A 299 -16.19 35.93 24.88
CA GLY A 299 -16.74 34.65 24.45
C GLY A 299 -16.59 34.39 22.94
N ASP A 300 -17.04 33.21 22.52
CA ASP A 300 -17.16 32.79 21.11
C ASP A 300 -18.33 31.79 20.99
N VAL A 301 -18.79 31.51 19.76
CA VAL A 301 -19.88 30.57 19.50
C VAL A 301 -19.53 29.15 19.94
N LYS A 302 -20.55 28.39 20.39
CA LYS A 302 -20.42 27.03 20.96
C LYS A 302 -19.60 26.04 20.13
N TYR A 303 -19.63 26.17 18.80
CA TYR A 303 -18.89 25.31 17.87
C TYR A 303 -17.47 25.83 17.51
N HIS A 304 -16.93 26.81 18.24
CA HIS A 304 -15.51 27.19 18.19
C HIS A 304 -14.75 26.79 19.47
N GLN A 305 -15.48 26.41 20.52
CA GLN A 305 -14.91 26.08 21.82
C GLN A 305 -14.08 24.79 21.73
N GLY A 306 -12.88 24.82 22.30
CA GLY A 306 -12.05 23.65 22.54
C GLY A 306 -12.52 22.88 23.77
N PHE A 307 -11.96 21.69 23.99
CA PHE A 307 -12.24 20.88 25.17
C PHE A 307 -11.07 19.96 25.46
N SER A 308 -10.94 19.48 26.69
CA SER A 308 -9.95 18.47 27.03
C SER A 308 -10.49 17.50 28.06
N SER A 309 -10.18 16.23 27.87
CA SER A 309 -10.63 15.14 28.76
C SER A 309 -9.67 13.96 28.66
N ASN A 310 -9.82 13.01 29.58
CA ASN A 310 -9.09 11.74 29.50
C ASN A 310 -10.07 10.65 29.05
N TRP A 311 -9.64 9.84 28.10
CA TRP A 311 -10.37 8.69 27.60
C TRP A 311 -9.71 7.41 28.13
N ILE A 312 -10.50 6.57 28.80
CA ILE A 312 -10.00 5.34 29.41
C ILE A 312 -10.03 4.24 28.35
N THR A 313 -8.88 3.64 28.06
CA THR A 313 -8.78 2.47 27.18
C THR A 313 -8.27 1.26 27.95
N PRO A 314 -8.45 0.03 27.44
CA PRO A 314 -7.83 -1.17 28.02
C PRO A 314 -6.29 -1.10 28.07
N HIS A 315 -5.68 -0.21 27.27
CA HIS A 315 -4.23 -0.08 27.12
C HIS A 315 -3.64 1.13 27.87
N GLY A 316 -4.48 1.89 28.58
CA GLY A 316 -4.11 3.08 29.35
C GLY A 316 -4.96 4.30 29.02
N ASP A 317 -4.84 5.33 29.84
CA ASP A 317 -5.57 6.58 29.66
C ASP A 317 -4.92 7.42 28.55
N VAL A 318 -5.74 7.91 27.61
CA VAL A 318 -5.31 8.83 26.56
C VAL A 318 -5.90 10.21 26.85
N HIS A 319 -5.05 11.23 26.92
CA HIS A 319 -5.50 12.61 27.05
C HIS A 319 -5.93 13.16 25.69
N LEU A 320 -7.20 13.53 25.55
CA LEU A 320 -7.76 14.12 24.35
C LEU A 320 -7.81 15.65 24.50
N ALA A 321 -7.38 16.36 23.47
CA ALA A 321 -7.46 17.81 23.40
C ALA A 321 -8.02 18.26 22.06
N LEU A 322 -9.24 18.82 22.08
CA LEU A 322 -9.82 19.49 20.92
C LEU A 322 -9.41 20.96 20.92
N SER A 323 -8.76 21.38 19.83
CA SER A 323 -8.30 22.76 19.67
C SER A 323 -9.45 23.73 19.40
N PHE A 324 -9.29 24.95 19.92
CA PHE A 324 -10.12 26.08 19.51
C PHE A 324 -9.86 26.41 18.04
N ASN A 325 -10.89 26.90 17.33
CA ASN A 325 -10.73 27.34 15.95
C ASN A 325 -11.69 28.50 15.63
N PRO A 326 -11.28 29.46 14.78
CA PRO A 326 -12.19 30.44 14.23
C PRO A 326 -13.07 29.81 13.14
N SER A 327 -13.97 30.61 12.55
CA SER A 327 -14.77 30.20 11.38
C SER A 327 -13.95 30.04 10.09
N HIS A 328 -12.71 30.55 10.04
CA HIS A 328 -11.81 30.35 8.91
C HIS A 328 -11.41 28.87 8.86
N LEU A 329 -11.93 28.13 7.87
CA LEU A 329 -11.68 26.70 7.73
C LEU A 329 -10.20 26.44 7.45
N GLU A 330 -9.75 25.22 7.79
CA GLU A 330 -8.38 24.71 7.57
C GLU A 330 -7.24 25.40 8.35
N ILE A 331 -7.41 26.63 8.83
CA ILE A 331 -6.33 27.36 9.53
C ILE A 331 -5.95 26.74 10.89
N VAL A 332 -6.83 25.91 11.46
CA VAL A 332 -6.56 25.16 12.70
C VAL A 332 -5.52 24.05 12.46
N SER A 333 -5.36 23.56 11.24
CA SER A 333 -4.46 22.45 10.91
C SER A 333 -3.00 22.73 11.34
N PRO A 334 -2.33 23.81 10.88
CA PRO A 334 -0.97 24.12 11.34
C PRO A 334 -0.88 24.46 12.84
N VAL A 335 -1.97 24.94 13.45
CA VAL A 335 -2.03 25.22 14.89
C VAL A 335 -1.99 23.92 15.70
N VAL A 336 -2.72 22.89 15.25
CA VAL A 336 -2.67 21.55 15.86
C VAL A 336 -1.30 20.94 15.70
N GLU A 337 -0.68 21.02 14.52
CA GLU A 337 0.69 20.52 14.31
C GLU A 337 1.69 21.19 15.27
N GLY A 338 1.62 22.51 15.43
CA GLY A 338 2.46 23.24 16.39
C GLY A 338 2.22 22.81 17.84
N SER A 339 0.95 22.62 18.22
CA SER A 339 0.57 22.13 19.56
C SER A 339 1.10 20.72 19.83
N VAL A 340 0.97 19.81 18.87
CA VAL A 340 1.50 18.45 18.96
C VAL A 340 3.01 18.47 19.04
N ARG A 341 3.69 19.23 18.17
CA ARG A 341 5.14 19.34 18.19
C ARG A 341 5.65 19.83 19.55
N ALA A 342 5.03 20.86 20.13
CA ALA A 342 5.41 21.36 21.45
C ALA A 342 5.22 20.30 22.56
N ARG A 343 4.16 19.49 22.48
CA ARG A 343 3.90 18.39 23.43
C ARG A 343 4.89 17.24 23.25
N GLN A 344 5.27 16.91 22.01
CA GLN A 344 6.32 15.92 21.70
C GLN A 344 7.67 16.34 22.25
N ASP A 345 8.08 17.60 22.02
CA ASP A 345 9.34 18.14 22.54
C ASP A 345 9.35 18.12 24.08
N ARG A 346 8.23 18.50 24.73
CA ARG A 346 8.08 18.45 26.19
C ARG A 346 8.19 17.03 26.75
N ARG A 347 7.70 16.02 26.02
CA ARG A 347 7.69 14.61 26.43
C ARG A 347 8.96 13.85 26.01
N VAL A 348 9.87 14.50 25.29
CA VAL A 348 11.03 13.85 24.66
C VAL A 348 10.58 12.66 23.80
N ASP A 349 9.51 12.85 23.03
CA ASP A 349 8.91 11.84 22.15
C ASP A 349 9.66 11.78 20.80
N GLU A 350 10.89 11.28 20.83
CA GLU A 350 11.77 11.22 19.64
C GLU A 350 11.18 10.34 18.52
N GLU A 351 10.46 9.27 18.89
CA GLU A 351 9.77 8.37 17.96
C GLU A 351 8.39 8.87 17.51
N LYS A 352 7.90 9.96 18.13
CA LYS A 352 6.66 10.64 17.77
C LYS A 352 5.43 9.73 17.77
N HIS A 353 5.36 8.77 18.69
CA HIS A 353 4.21 7.87 18.83
C HIS A 353 3.30 8.22 20.02
N ARG A 354 3.76 9.04 20.96
CA ARG A 354 3.04 9.33 22.21
C ARG A 354 2.02 10.45 22.05
N VAL A 355 2.28 11.42 21.17
CA VAL A 355 1.34 12.51 20.87
C VAL A 355 0.95 12.44 19.40
N VAL A 356 -0.34 12.18 19.14
CA VAL A 356 -0.85 11.95 17.78
C VAL A 356 -1.77 13.09 17.33
N PRO A 357 -1.50 13.75 16.20
CA PRO A 357 -2.40 14.71 15.58
C PRO A 357 -3.52 14.00 14.79
N ILE A 358 -4.76 14.44 14.98
CA ILE A 358 -5.92 14.07 14.17
C ILE A 358 -6.57 15.36 13.65
N ILE A 359 -6.76 15.46 12.33
CA ILE A 359 -7.33 16.68 11.73
C ILE A 359 -8.53 16.30 10.86
N ILE A 360 -9.67 16.93 11.12
CA ILE A 360 -10.95 16.65 10.46
C ILE A 360 -11.34 17.84 9.58
N HIS A 361 -11.52 17.55 8.30
CA HIS A 361 -11.69 18.52 7.22
C HIS A 361 -13.07 18.38 6.56
N GLY A 362 -13.53 19.44 5.90
CA GLY A 362 -14.62 19.35 4.92
C GLY A 362 -14.05 19.23 3.51
N ASP A 363 -14.68 18.45 2.64
CA ASP A 363 -14.25 18.21 1.25
C ASP A 363 -13.89 19.48 0.46
N SER A 364 -14.78 20.47 0.43
CA SER A 364 -14.60 21.68 -0.37
C SER A 364 -13.51 22.60 0.21
N ALA A 365 -13.37 22.62 1.53
CA ALA A 365 -12.34 23.40 2.20
C ALA A 365 -10.96 22.77 2.03
N PHE A 366 -10.88 21.44 2.13
CA PHE A 366 -9.66 20.67 1.95
C PHE A 366 -9.06 20.85 0.55
N ALA A 367 -9.90 20.84 -0.48
CA ALA A 367 -9.48 21.06 -1.86
C ALA A 367 -9.14 22.52 -2.18
N GLY A 368 -9.79 23.48 -1.52
CA GLY A 368 -9.75 24.90 -1.89
C GLY A 368 -8.81 25.80 -1.09
N GLN A 369 -8.44 25.42 0.14
CA GLN A 369 -7.63 26.28 1.02
C GLN A 369 -6.13 25.96 0.92
N GLY A 370 -5.33 26.95 0.51
CA GLY A 370 -3.87 26.78 0.32
C GLY A 370 -3.11 26.38 1.59
N VAL A 371 -3.64 26.69 2.78
CA VAL A 371 -3.01 26.30 4.06
C VAL A 371 -2.93 24.78 4.24
N VAL A 372 -3.79 24.01 3.58
CA VAL A 372 -3.72 22.54 3.58
C VAL A 372 -2.43 22.08 2.91
N MET A 373 -2.13 22.62 1.72
CA MET A 373 -0.90 22.35 0.99
C MET A 373 0.34 22.77 1.81
N GLU A 374 0.31 23.98 2.39
CA GLU A 374 1.40 24.48 3.23
C GLU A 374 1.66 23.56 4.44
N THR A 375 0.60 23.06 5.08
CA THR A 375 0.70 22.12 6.21
C THR A 375 1.27 20.78 5.78
N PHE A 376 0.80 20.22 4.66
CA PHE A 376 1.36 18.97 4.12
C PHE A 376 2.84 19.11 3.78
N GLN A 377 3.25 20.23 3.21
CA GLN A 377 4.65 20.47 2.89
C GLN A 377 5.56 20.47 4.13
N MET A 378 5.01 20.80 5.30
CA MET A 378 5.74 20.78 6.58
C MET A 378 5.80 19.40 7.23
N SER A 379 4.91 18.46 6.87
CA SER A 379 4.71 17.16 7.52
C SER A 379 5.98 16.33 7.75
N GLN A 380 6.97 16.43 6.85
CA GLN A 380 8.23 15.68 6.91
C GLN A 380 9.47 16.56 7.15
N THR A 381 9.29 17.87 7.32
CA THR A 381 10.41 18.79 7.56
C THR A 381 10.91 18.69 9.01
N ARG A 382 12.23 18.75 9.22
CA ARG A 382 12.84 18.56 10.57
C ARG A 382 12.22 19.42 11.69
N GLY A 383 11.85 20.66 11.36
CA GLY A 383 11.36 21.65 12.32
C GLY A 383 9.89 21.48 12.70
N PHE A 384 9.10 20.81 11.84
CA PHE A 384 7.65 20.78 11.97
C PHE A 384 7.07 19.36 11.99
N HIS A 385 7.82 18.35 11.53
CA HIS A 385 7.36 16.95 11.49
C HIS A 385 6.91 16.45 12.87
N THR A 386 5.72 15.84 12.91
CA THR A 386 5.01 15.33 14.11
C THR A 386 4.80 13.81 14.11
N GLY A 387 5.52 13.07 13.27
CA GLY A 387 5.39 11.61 13.21
C GLY A 387 4.23 11.13 12.34
N GLY A 388 3.72 11.99 11.47
CA GLY A 388 2.58 11.70 10.59
C GLY A 388 1.24 12.06 11.22
N THR A 389 0.36 12.63 10.40
CA THR A 389 -0.99 13.06 10.79
C THR A 389 -2.08 12.21 10.16
N ILE A 390 -3.13 11.92 10.94
CA ILE A 390 -4.32 11.24 10.43
C ILE A 390 -5.33 12.31 10.02
N HIS A 391 -5.51 12.45 8.72
CA HIS A 391 -6.45 13.40 8.13
C HIS A 391 -7.77 12.69 7.83
N ILE A 392 -8.85 13.15 8.44
CA ILE A 392 -10.20 12.65 8.19
C ILE A 392 -10.92 13.68 7.33
N ILE A 393 -11.44 13.28 6.17
CA ILE A 393 -12.26 14.16 5.32
C ILE A 393 -13.70 13.69 5.44
N ILE A 394 -14.54 14.61 5.92
CA ILE A 394 -15.99 14.48 5.87
C ILE A 394 -16.43 14.88 4.46
N ASN A 395 -16.59 13.89 3.57
CA ASN A 395 -16.95 14.12 2.18
C ASN A 395 -18.47 13.98 1.95
N ASN A 396 -19.20 15.03 2.29
CA ASN A 396 -20.64 15.11 2.08
C ASN A 396 -21.04 15.49 0.65
N GLN A 397 -20.06 15.61 -0.26
CA GLN A 397 -20.24 15.94 -1.67
C GLN A 397 -20.89 17.33 -1.91
N VAL A 398 -20.84 18.21 -0.91
CA VAL A 398 -21.43 19.56 -1.01
C VAL A 398 -20.73 20.60 -0.13
N GLY A 399 -20.19 21.63 -0.77
CA GLY A 399 -19.70 22.84 -0.13
C GLY A 399 -20.80 23.89 -0.01
N PHE A 400 -21.56 23.87 1.10
CA PHE A 400 -22.69 24.79 1.33
C PHE A 400 -23.76 24.69 0.23
N THR A 401 -23.69 25.52 -0.83
CA THR A 401 -24.60 25.49 -1.99
C THR A 401 -23.93 24.96 -3.26
N THR A 402 -22.63 24.70 -3.22
CA THR A 402 -21.84 24.28 -4.38
C THR A 402 -21.60 22.78 -4.32
N SER A 403 -22.26 22.01 -5.19
CA SER A 403 -22.14 20.55 -5.24
C SER A 403 -21.49 20.04 -6.54
N ASP A 404 -21.45 20.86 -7.60
CA ASP A 404 -20.78 20.45 -8.84
C ASP A 404 -19.26 20.39 -8.59
N PRO A 405 -18.61 19.22 -8.76
CA PRO A 405 -17.18 19.11 -8.56
C PRO A 405 -16.36 20.10 -9.40
N ARG A 406 -16.86 20.48 -10.58
CA ARG A 406 -16.18 21.43 -11.49
C ARG A 406 -16.12 22.86 -10.94
N ASP A 407 -16.97 23.19 -9.98
CA ASP A 407 -16.98 24.48 -9.29
C ASP A 407 -16.14 24.46 -8.00
N THR A 408 -15.85 23.27 -7.44
CA THR A 408 -15.14 23.13 -6.15
C THR A 408 -13.68 22.72 -6.31
N ARG A 409 -13.32 22.02 -7.40
CA ARG A 409 -11.97 21.48 -7.63
C ARG A 409 -11.69 21.23 -9.11
N SER A 410 -10.42 20.95 -9.42
CA SER A 410 -9.96 20.59 -10.79
C SER A 410 -9.42 19.16 -10.88
N THR A 411 -9.70 18.34 -9.88
CA THR A 411 -9.20 16.97 -9.73
C THR A 411 -10.36 16.00 -9.45
N GLU A 412 -10.11 14.70 -9.58
CA GLU A 412 -11.13 13.66 -9.36
C GLU A 412 -11.65 13.72 -7.90
N TYR A 413 -10.71 13.66 -6.95
CA TYR A 413 -11.02 13.65 -5.53
C TYR A 413 -10.63 14.97 -4.87
N CYS A 414 -11.40 15.37 -3.85
CA CYS A 414 -11.03 16.51 -3.00
C CYS A 414 -9.69 16.26 -2.29
N THR A 415 -9.30 15.00 -2.10
CA THR A 415 -8.09 14.59 -1.39
C THR A 415 -6.81 14.57 -2.22
N ASP A 416 -6.88 14.87 -3.52
CA ASP A 416 -5.74 14.75 -4.44
C ASP A 416 -4.54 15.61 -4.06
N VAL A 417 -4.75 16.70 -3.30
CA VAL A 417 -3.66 17.54 -2.76
C VAL A 417 -2.68 16.72 -1.91
N ALA A 418 -3.13 15.68 -1.22
CA ALA A 418 -2.28 14.85 -0.36
C ALA A 418 -1.29 13.97 -1.15
N LYS A 419 -1.52 13.76 -2.45
CA LYS A 419 -0.58 13.04 -3.33
C LYS A 419 0.76 13.76 -3.45
N MET A 420 0.81 15.07 -3.19
CA MET A 420 2.04 15.86 -3.24
C MET A 420 3.15 15.35 -2.30
N ILE A 421 2.77 14.76 -1.16
CA ILE A 421 3.69 14.18 -0.17
C ILE A 421 3.69 12.64 -0.21
N GLU A 422 3.11 12.05 -1.26
CA GLU A 422 2.96 10.60 -1.38
C GLU A 422 2.18 9.98 -0.20
N ALA A 423 1.20 10.70 0.37
CA ALA A 423 0.34 10.11 1.39
C ALA A 423 -0.62 9.10 0.76
N PRO A 424 -0.86 7.93 1.38
CA PRO A 424 -1.94 7.04 0.97
C PRO A 424 -3.28 7.69 1.25
N ILE A 425 -4.21 7.51 0.31
CA ILE A 425 -5.59 8.00 0.42
C ILE A 425 -6.51 6.79 0.42
N LEU A 426 -7.36 6.72 1.44
CA LEU A 426 -8.28 5.63 1.67
C LEU A 426 -9.69 6.21 1.61
N HIS A 427 -10.39 5.93 0.51
CA HIS A 427 -11.77 6.33 0.32
C HIS A 427 -12.68 5.23 0.83
N VAL A 428 -13.72 5.59 1.58
CA VAL A 428 -14.66 4.62 2.12
C VAL A 428 -16.09 5.14 2.06
N ASN A 429 -17.03 4.25 1.82
CA ASN A 429 -18.45 4.53 1.92
C ASN A 429 -18.86 4.67 3.39
N GLY A 430 -19.40 5.83 3.78
CA GLY A 430 -19.81 6.12 5.16
C GLY A 430 -20.95 5.25 5.67
N ASP A 431 -21.75 4.65 4.78
CA ASP A 431 -22.84 3.72 5.12
C ASP A 431 -22.34 2.30 5.47
N ASP A 432 -21.06 2.02 5.27
CA ASP A 432 -20.42 0.76 5.67
C ASP A 432 -19.49 1.00 6.88
N PRO A 433 -20.02 0.99 8.11
CA PRO A 433 -19.24 1.31 9.30
C PRO A 433 -18.17 0.24 9.63
N GLU A 434 -18.33 -0.99 9.14
CA GLU A 434 -17.31 -2.04 9.28
C GLU A 434 -16.10 -1.75 8.38
N ALA A 435 -16.36 -1.32 7.14
CA ALA A 435 -15.32 -0.83 6.23
C ALA A 435 -14.64 0.42 6.79
N VAL A 436 -15.41 1.39 7.32
CA VAL A 436 -14.86 2.59 7.98
C VAL A 436 -13.92 2.19 9.12
N LEU A 437 -14.34 1.25 9.98
CA LEU A 437 -13.50 0.75 11.06
C LEU A 437 -12.21 0.14 10.53
N PHE A 438 -12.28 -0.72 9.50
CA PHE A 438 -11.10 -1.35 8.91
C PHE A 438 -10.09 -0.33 8.34
N VAL A 439 -10.59 0.68 7.61
CA VAL A 439 -9.76 1.73 7.04
C VAL A 439 -9.13 2.60 8.13
N THR A 440 -9.88 2.87 9.20
CA THR A 440 -9.40 3.57 10.39
C THR A 440 -8.23 2.84 11.05
N GLN A 441 -8.38 1.53 11.21
CA GLN A 441 -7.33 0.66 11.74
C GLN A 441 -6.07 0.70 10.87
N LEU A 442 -6.25 0.58 9.56
CA LEU A 442 -5.17 0.63 8.58
C LEU A 442 -4.44 1.99 8.58
N ALA A 443 -5.18 3.09 8.72
CA ALA A 443 -4.61 4.43 8.79
C ALA A 443 -3.72 4.61 10.04
N MET A 444 -4.20 4.20 11.21
CA MET A 444 -3.42 4.27 12.45
C MET A 444 -2.17 3.39 12.39
N ASP A 445 -2.29 2.18 11.84
CA ASP A 445 -1.16 1.26 11.64
C ASP A 445 -0.11 1.87 10.70
N TYR A 446 -0.53 2.45 9.58
CA TYR A 446 0.36 3.07 8.60
C TYR A 446 1.12 4.24 9.22
N ARG A 447 0.40 5.12 9.91
CA ARG A 447 1.00 6.29 10.58
C ARG A 447 2.00 5.83 11.62
N ASN A 448 1.68 4.81 12.41
CA ASN A 448 2.58 4.34 13.44
C ASN A 448 3.84 3.65 12.87
N GLU A 449 3.70 2.89 11.78
CA GLU A 449 4.80 2.17 11.12
C GLU A 449 5.74 3.13 10.37
N PHE A 450 5.19 4.02 9.54
CA PHE A 450 5.96 4.81 8.58
C PHE A 450 6.20 6.26 9.02
N LYS A 451 5.54 6.71 10.08
CA LYS A 451 5.60 8.10 10.59
C LYS A 451 5.26 9.13 9.50
N ARG A 452 4.26 8.83 8.68
CA ARG A 452 3.80 9.66 7.57
C ARG A 452 2.31 9.89 7.63
N ASP A 453 1.89 10.98 7.00
CA ASP A 453 0.50 11.39 6.93
C ASP A 453 -0.31 10.38 6.13
N VAL A 454 -1.56 10.17 6.54
CA VAL A 454 -2.52 9.31 5.87
C VAL A 454 -3.87 10.01 5.80
N VAL A 455 -4.55 9.82 4.68
CA VAL A 455 -5.83 10.46 4.41
C VAL A 455 -6.95 9.43 4.40
N HIS A 456 -7.90 9.59 5.32
CA HIS A 456 -9.13 8.82 5.42
C HIS A 456 -10.31 9.67 4.92
N CYS A 457 -10.79 9.41 3.71
CA CYS A 457 -11.92 10.11 3.11
C CYS A 457 -13.15 9.23 3.22
N PHE A 458 -14.13 9.58 4.04
CA PHE A 458 -15.41 8.87 4.04
C PHE A 458 -16.48 9.74 3.39
N SER A 459 -17.18 9.16 2.42
CA SER A 459 -18.30 9.81 1.76
C SER A 459 -19.57 9.61 2.57
N GLU A 460 -20.34 10.67 2.75
CA GLU A 460 -21.56 10.65 3.56
C GLU A 460 -22.75 11.26 2.81
N LEU A 461 -23.95 11.09 3.38
CA LEU A 461 -25.15 11.77 2.90
C LEU A 461 -25.00 13.29 3.17
N PRO A 462 -25.34 14.17 2.21
CA PRO A 462 -25.44 15.60 2.47
C PRO A 462 -26.56 15.83 3.50
N PRO A 463 -26.39 16.80 4.40
CA PRO A 463 -27.40 17.09 5.40
C PRO A 463 -28.72 17.51 4.70
N PRO A 464 -29.89 17.18 5.27
CA PRO A 464 -31.15 17.64 4.72
C PRO A 464 -31.15 19.17 4.61
N ARG A 465 -31.55 19.71 3.46
CA ARG A 465 -31.67 21.16 3.26
C ARG A 465 -32.66 21.70 4.29
N SER A 466 -32.16 22.51 5.24
CA SER A 466 -32.96 23.19 6.25
C SER A 466 -33.80 24.32 5.66
#